data_AF-W6KU47-F1
#
_entry.id   AF-W6KU47-F1
#
_cell.length_a   1.000
_cell.length_b   1.000
_cell.length_c   1.000
_cell.angle_alpha   90.00
_cell.angle_beta   90.00
_cell.angle_gamma   90.00
#
_symmetry.space_group_name_H-M   'P 1'
#
loop_
_entity.id
_entity.type
_entity.pdbx_description
1 polymer ?
#
loop_
_entity_poly.entity_id
_entity_poly.type
_entity_poly.pdbx_seq_one_letter_code
_entity_poly.pdbx_strand_id
1 'polypeptide(L)'
;MTPVAHAERSFGCENTWKGPSENNDVAKCLKDFTNIGEHSGYYAIPIILIVFAALVLIVVPIVFAFNSFCCEDYCFSFTRTTNLARSRCWLWMAININFFWSIFSAILIIYGSTLLSNSIDKSTDYISGDAVSYFQQTKSTIYDLLVDYTKTPPIQPTFDLSGFDQMSTKLKSEVDNIRENYLKYFTTVRTVSIIIGIIGIVLMMSCFVIAYCRFNTVGAFSFGIIYYIFAIIYSIMAILLAIFTCITFVFCGEITLQNRREPGLFQWYYVPWCEKEFSFSQTRQSIIDSTGETAMNTCEHILERCSNADDDEYNKPFICGKNIQKKDECGTIDVALNVLYDTRAKTKFSDMLCVNNSNWEYQEVCNIPMCNESCINYDAPDLKMKDWANDAMKLITFAINRTTALSYVLPVMDCNFIIDKFISVYETDKESSKASSGYGAYCSNMRIASVMLTVGFFVGAVMFVVSIYVTQHGIWLWNDEAEVEDIKEAEAMSKYAKSVCSLDPRSQNLSRMGSFAAEPRPQASGRGILAGSTRTMSFNQMPPPAYGQS
;
A
#
# COMPACT_ATOMS: atom_id res chain seq x y z
N MET A 1 -12.83 -33.01 -10.94
CA MET A 1 -12.16 -31.93 -11.69
C MET A 1 -11.64 -30.96 -10.65
N THR A 2 -10.33 -30.76 -10.57
CA THR A 2 -9.74 -29.68 -9.78
C THR A 2 -10.19 -28.36 -10.40
N PRO A 3 -10.77 -27.43 -9.62
CA PRO A 3 -11.13 -26.12 -10.16
C PRO A 3 -9.86 -25.39 -10.58
N VAL A 4 -9.89 -24.80 -11.78
CA VAL A 4 -8.74 -24.12 -12.38
C VAL A 4 -8.87 -22.63 -12.11
N ALA A 5 -7.88 -22.02 -11.47
CA ALA A 5 -7.77 -20.57 -11.36
C ALA A 5 -7.25 -19.99 -12.68
N HIS A 6 -7.83 -18.86 -13.12
CA HIS A 6 -7.51 -18.22 -14.40
C HIS A 6 -6.81 -16.87 -14.23
N ALA A 7 -6.58 -16.38 -13.01
CA ALA A 7 -5.83 -15.15 -12.80
C ALA A 7 -4.32 -15.38 -13.03
N GLU A 8 -3.70 -14.49 -13.82
CA GLU A 8 -2.24 -14.38 -13.81
C GLU A 8 -1.79 -13.84 -12.45
N ARG A 9 -0.79 -14.49 -11.82
CA ARG A 9 -0.07 -13.99 -10.63
C ARG A 9 -0.86 -14.07 -9.31
N SER A 10 -1.32 -15.26 -8.92
CA SER A 10 -1.88 -15.57 -7.58
C SER A 10 -0.88 -16.36 -6.71
N PHE A 11 -1.22 -16.66 -5.45
CA PHE A 11 -0.40 -17.50 -4.56
C PHE A 11 -0.42 -18.98 -4.99
N GLY A 12 -1.38 -19.39 -5.81
CA GLY A 12 -1.50 -20.77 -6.26
C GLY A 12 -1.98 -21.73 -5.16
N CYS A 13 -2.67 -21.23 -4.11
CA CYS A 13 -3.14 -22.07 -3.00
C CYS A 13 -4.04 -23.23 -3.45
N GLU A 14 -4.66 -23.11 -4.63
CA GLU A 14 -5.45 -24.14 -5.26
C GLU A 14 -4.67 -25.42 -5.60
N ASN A 15 -3.36 -25.33 -5.75
CA ASN A 15 -2.48 -26.47 -6.04
C ASN A 15 -2.10 -27.23 -4.75
N THR A 16 -2.05 -26.53 -3.62
CA THR A 16 -1.66 -27.11 -2.33
C THR A 16 -2.86 -27.66 -1.55
N TRP A 17 -4.02 -27.03 -1.68
CA TRP A 17 -5.23 -27.38 -0.95
C TRP A 17 -6.18 -28.24 -1.79
N LYS A 18 -7.02 -29.04 -1.13
CA LYS A 18 -7.99 -29.93 -1.83
C LYS A 18 -9.36 -29.26 -2.05
N GLY A 19 -9.56 -28.08 -1.47
CA GLY A 19 -10.82 -27.35 -1.49
C GLY A 19 -10.90 -26.32 -0.38
N PRO A 20 -12.05 -25.63 -0.27
CA PRO A 20 -12.28 -24.62 0.76
C PRO A 20 -12.35 -25.24 2.15
N SER A 21 -11.56 -24.72 3.09
CA SER A 21 -11.56 -25.11 4.49
C SER A 21 -10.91 -24.05 5.36
N GLU A 22 -11.47 -23.79 6.53
CA GLU A 22 -10.86 -22.94 7.55
C GLU A 22 -9.58 -23.53 8.16
N ASN A 23 -9.40 -24.85 8.06
CA ASN A 23 -8.23 -25.56 8.57
C ASN A 23 -7.10 -25.61 7.55
N ASN A 24 -7.28 -24.94 6.40
CA ASN A 24 -6.23 -24.80 5.42
C ASN A 24 -5.06 -24.01 6.02
N ASP A 25 -3.87 -24.60 5.98
CA ASP A 25 -2.66 -23.98 6.49
C ASP A 25 -2.17 -22.92 5.50
N VAL A 26 -2.40 -21.64 5.86
CA VAL A 26 -1.94 -20.46 5.11
C VAL A 26 -0.42 -20.48 4.96
N ALA A 27 0.32 -20.87 6.00
CA ALA A 27 1.77 -20.94 5.94
C ALA A 27 2.24 -22.00 4.93
N LYS A 28 1.49 -23.10 4.79
CA LYS A 28 1.78 -24.12 3.78
C LYS A 28 1.56 -23.61 2.36
N CYS A 29 0.47 -22.88 2.09
CA CYS A 29 0.27 -22.23 0.78
C CYS A 29 1.39 -21.21 0.49
N LEU A 30 1.69 -20.32 1.45
CA LEU A 30 2.73 -19.31 1.29
C LEU A 30 4.13 -19.93 1.12
N LYS A 31 4.37 -21.11 1.70
CA LYS A 31 5.60 -21.87 1.53
C LYS A 31 5.65 -22.56 0.17
N ASP A 32 4.55 -23.01 -0.39
CA ASP A 32 4.53 -23.59 -1.74
C ASP A 32 4.74 -22.51 -2.81
N PHE A 33 4.34 -21.26 -2.55
CA PHE A 33 4.76 -20.13 -3.37
C PHE A 33 6.31 -20.02 -3.45
N THR A 34 7.03 -20.41 -2.39
CA THR A 34 8.51 -20.45 -2.40
C THR A 34 9.11 -21.59 -3.22
N ASN A 35 8.30 -22.50 -3.78
CA ASN A 35 8.77 -23.55 -4.68
C ASN A 35 9.10 -22.94 -6.05
N ILE A 36 10.39 -22.61 -6.22
CA ILE A 36 10.97 -21.81 -7.32
C ILE A 36 10.64 -22.35 -8.73
N GLY A 37 10.35 -23.65 -8.85
CA GLY A 37 10.17 -24.32 -10.14
C GLY A 37 8.94 -23.86 -10.93
N GLU A 38 7.77 -23.76 -10.28
CA GLU A 38 6.51 -23.42 -10.95
C GLU A 38 6.32 -21.90 -11.12
N HIS A 39 7.01 -21.12 -10.29
CA HIS A 39 6.91 -19.65 -10.23
C HIS A 39 8.20 -18.95 -10.71
N SER A 40 8.99 -19.61 -11.55
CA SER A 40 10.32 -19.15 -11.96
C SER A 40 10.36 -17.75 -12.58
N GLY A 41 9.29 -17.34 -13.29
CA GLY A 41 9.15 -15.98 -13.83
C GLY A 41 9.07 -14.88 -12.75
N TYR A 42 8.57 -15.19 -11.56
CA TYR A 42 8.43 -14.24 -10.44
C TYR A 42 9.74 -14.02 -9.69
N TYR A 43 10.57 -15.06 -9.61
CA TYR A 43 11.83 -15.03 -8.87
C TYR A 43 13.01 -14.54 -9.70
N ALA A 44 12.87 -14.42 -11.03
CA ALA A 44 13.95 -13.99 -11.90
C ALA A 44 14.57 -12.64 -11.46
N ILE A 45 13.74 -11.63 -11.16
CA ILE A 45 14.24 -10.31 -10.73
C ILE A 45 14.93 -10.37 -9.36
N PRO A 46 14.31 -10.91 -8.28
CA PRO A 46 15.00 -11.10 -7.00
C PRO A 46 16.29 -11.92 -7.12
N ILE A 47 16.31 -13.00 -7.91
CA ILE A 47 17.50 -13.84 -8.10
C ILE A 47 18.61 -13.03 -8.78
N ILE A 48 18.30 -12.26 -9.83
CA ILE A 48 19.28 -11.38 -10.49
C ILE A 48 19.84 -10.36 -9.49
N LEU A 49 18.99 -9.77 -8.64
CA LEU A 49 19.42 -8.82 -7.62
C LEU A 49 20.29 -9.47 -6.53
N ILE A 50 19.99 -10.70 -6.11
CA ILE A 50 20.80 -11.48 -5.17
C ILE A 50 22.17 -11.77 -5.79
N VAL A 51 22.20 -12.23 -7.05
CA VAL A 51 23.46 -12.48 -7.76
C VAL A 51 24.26 -11.18 -7.88
N PHE A 52 23.62 -10.07 -8.23
CA PHE A 52 24.26 -8.76 -8.27
C PHE A 52 24.82 -8.35 -6.90
N ALA A 53 24.05 -8.49 -5.82
CA ALA A 53 24.52 -8.18 -4.47
C ALA A 53 25.69 -9.06 -4.03
N ALA A 54 25.66 -10.36 -4.36
CA ALA A 54 26.76 -11.28 -4.10
C ALA A 54 28.02 -10.89 -4.88
N LEU A 55 27.87 -10.46 -6.14
CA LEU A 55 28.98 -9.92 -6.93
C LEU A 55 29.55 -8.65 -6.28
N VAL A 56 28.71 -7.73 -5.81
CA VAL A 56 29.19 -6.53 -5.09
C VAL A 56 29.96 -6.90 -3.83
N LEU A 57 29.44 -7.85 -3.03
CA LEU A 57 30.07 -8.28 -1.78
C LEU A 57 31.39 -9.04 -1.97
N ILE A 58 31.56 -9.74 -3.09
CA ILE A 58 32.75 -10.57 -3.34
C ILE A 58 33.77 -9.82 -4.21
N VAL A 59 33.34 -9.27 -5.35
CA VAL A 59 34.23 -8.68 -6.34
C VAL A 59 34.83 -7.37 -5.83
N VAL A 60 34.04 -6.51 -5.16
CA VAL A 60 34.54 -5.20 -4.72
C VAL A 60 35.65 -5.33 -3.67
N PRO A 61 35.51 -6.13 -2.59
CA PRO A 61 36.61 -6.35 -1.65
C PRO A 61 37.83 -7.02 -2.26
N ILE A 62 37.63 -7.95 -3.21
CA ILE A 62 38.73 -8.58 -3.94
C ILE A 62 39.52 -7.51 -4.72
N VAL A 63 38.85 -6.63 -5.46
CA VAL A 63 39.49 -5.53 -6.20
C VAL A 63 40.20 -4.56 -5.25
N PHE A 64 39.59 -4.21 -4.11
CA PHE A 64 40.24 -3.38 -3.09
C PHE A 64 41.50 -4.06 -2.51
N ALA A 65 41.41 -5.34 -2.16
CA ALA A 65 42.53 -6.10 -1.62
C ALA A 65 43.67 -6.21 -2.64
N PHE A 66 43.37 -6.53 -3.91
CA PHE A 66 44.39 -6.57 -4.95
C PHE A 66 45.04 -5.20 -5.18
N ASN A 67 44.28 -4.11 -5.20
CA ASN A 67 44.82 -2.76 -5.37
C ASN A 67 45.60 -2.25 -4.14
N SER A 68 45.29 -2.71 -2.92
CA SER A 68 45.97 -2.28 -1.69
C SER A 68 47.16 -3.14 -1.30
N PHE A 69 47.16 -4.44 -1.63
CA PHE A 69 48.24 -5.37 -1.27
C PHE A 69 49.28 -5.58 -2.38
N CYS A 70 48.98 -5.22 -3.63
CA CYS A 70 49.97 -5.26 -4.70
C CYS A 70 50.69 -3.91 -4.80
N CYS A 71 51.84 -3.80 -4.12
CA CYS A 71 52.73 -2.64 -4.25
C CYS A 71 53.26 -2.49 -5.69
N GLU A 72 52.99 -1.31 -6.24
CA GLU A 72 53.69 -0.52 -7.25
C GLU A 72 54.08 -1.07 -8.64
N ASP A 73 54.32 -2.37 -8.91
CA ASP A 73 54.90 -2.71 -10.24
C ASP A 73 54.33 -3.92 -11.01
N TYR A 74 53.62 -4.90 -10.42
CA TYR A 74 53.50 -6.20 -11.11
C TYR A 74 52.11 -6.84 -11.28
N CYS A 75 51.04 -6.42 -10.63
CA CYS A 75 49.80 -7.22 -10.66
C CYS A 75 48.74 -6.75 -11.66
N PHE A 76 48.71 -5.48 -12.03
CA PHE A 76 47.97 -4.99 -13.19
C PHE A 76 48.60 -3.65 -13.58
N SER A 77 49.67 -3.66 -14.37
CA SER A 77 49.94 -2.47 -15.18
C SER A 77 48.74 -2.40 -16.12
N PHE A 78 47.70 -1.66 -15.75
CA PHE A 78 46.63 -1.32 -16.67
C PHE A 78 47.34 -0.53 -17.75
N THR A 79 47.76 -1.24 -18.81
CA THR A 79 48.79 -0.84 -19.79
C THR A 79 48.81 0.65 -19.90
N ARG A 80 49.87 1.30 -19.36
CA ARG A 80 50.09 2.75 -19.34
C ARG A 80 49.43 3.34 -20.57
N THR A 81 48.18 3.81 -20.42
CA THR A 81 47.30 3.84 -21.60
C THR A 81 47.93 4.78 -22.60
N THR A 82 48.17 4.29 -23.82
CA THR A 82 48.85 5.05 -24.88
C THR A 82 48.10 6.33 -25.26
N ASN A 83 46.93 6.60 -24.64
CA ASN A 83 46.17 7.83 -24.71
C ASN A 83 45.52 8.23 -23.35
N LEU A 84 46.28 8.88 -22.47
CA LEU A 84 45.81 9.52 -21.23
C LEU A 84 44.57 10.42 -21.46
N ALA A 85 44.54 11.18 -22.56
CA ALA A 85 43.42 12.06 -22.90
C ALA A 85 42.09 11.30 -23.10
N ARG A 86 42.13 10.10 -23.69
CA ARG A 86 40.94 9.27 -23.88
C ARG A 86 40.45 8.74 -22.53
N SER A 87 41.35 8.27 -21.68
CA SER A 87 41.01 7.78 -20.32
C SER A 87 40.31 8.86 -19.48
N ARG A 88 40.82 10.11 -19.54
CA ARG A 88 40.19 11.27 -18.88
C ARG A 88 38.76 11.52 -19.37
N CYS A 89 38.55 11.48 -20.69
CA CYS A 89 37.22 11.68 -21.26
C CYS A 89 36.23 10.61 -20.78
N TRP A 90 36.66 9.35 -20.70
CA TRP A 90 35.83 8.24 -20.19
C TRP A 90 35.52 8.38 -18.70
N LEU A 91 36.48 8.80 -17.89
CA LEU A 91 36.28 9.04 -16.45
C LEU A 91 35.26 10.16 -16.21
N TRP A 92 35.40 11.30 -16.89
CA TRP A 92 34.45 12.41 -16.80
C TRP A 92 33.07 12.04 -17.33
N MET A 93 32.99 11.25 -18.40
CA MET A 93 31.72 10.72 -18.90
C MET A 93 31.04 9.82 -17.84
N ALA A 94 31.80 8.93 -17.19
CA ALA A 94 31.29 8.08 -16.12
C ALA A 94 30.77 8.90 -14.93
N ILE A 95 31.51 9.93 -14.48
CA ILE A 95 31.07 10.84 -13.41
C ILE A 95 29.73 11.51 -13.76
N ASN A 96 29.60 12.05 -14.96
CA ASN A 96 28.36 12.72 -15.40
C ASN A 96 27.17 11.74 -15.49
N ILE A 97 27.37 10.56 -16.10
CA ILE A 97 26.32 9.53 -16.17
C ILE A 97 25.87 9.12 -14.77
N ASN A 98 26.83 8.92 -13.86
CA ASN A 98 26.56 8.50 -12.50
C ASN A 98 25.75 9.55 -11.72
N PHE A 99 26.04 10.82 -11.95
CA PHE A 99 25.26 11.92 -11.39
C PHE A 99 23.81 11.94 -11.88
N PHE A 100 23.59 11.78 -13.19
CA PHE A 100 22.23 11.68 -13.73
C PHE A 100 21.49 10.46 -13.18
N TRP A 101 22.17 9.32 -13.04
CA TRP A 101 21.61 8.12 -12.42
C TRP A 101 21.27 8.33 -10.94
N SER A 102 22.02 9.15 -10.21
CA SER A 102 21.71 9.52 -8.82
C SER A 102 20.42 10.31 -8.71
N ILE A 103 20.21 11.28 -9.60
CA ILE A 103 18.99 12.09 -9.63
C ILE A 103 17.80 11.19 -9.99
N PHE A 104 17.97 10.34 -11.02
CA PHE A 104 16.95 9.40 -11.45
C PHE A 104 16.57 8.40 -10.35
N SER A 105 17.56 7.80 -9.69
CA SER A 105 17.36 6.89 -8.54
C SER A 105 16.64 7.59 -7.40
N ALA A 106 17.05 8.81 -7.04
CA ALA A 106 16.40 9.58 -5.98
C ALA A 106 14.94 9.91 -6.33
N ILE A 107 14.64 10.29 -7.56
CA ILE A 107 13.25 10.53 -8.01
C ILE A 107 12.41 9.25 -7.85
N LEU A 108 12.92 8.11 -8.31
CA LEU A 108 12.22 6.83 -8.18
C LEU A 108 11.98 6.44 -6.72
N ILE A 109 12.98 6.64 -5.84
CA ILE A 109 12.87 6.31 -4.42
C ILE A 109 11.86 7.24 -3.71
N ILE A 110 11.96 8.55 -3.93
CA ILE A 110 11.09 9.55 -3.29
C ILE A 110 9.64 9.40 -3.77
N TYR A 111 9.44 9.30 -5.08
CA TYR A 111 8.11 9.17 -5.65
C TYR A 111 7.49 7.82 -5.33
N GLY A 112 8.27 6.73 -5.46
CA GLY A 112 7.83 5.38 -5.12
C GLY A 112 7.43 5.25 -3.64
N SER A 113 8.24 5.75 -2.71
CA SER A 113 7.92 5.69 -1.27
C SER A 113 6.69 6.54 -0.90
N THR A 114 6.54 7.71 -1.52
CA THR A 114 5.37 8.58 -1.31
C THR A 114 4.10 7.93 -1.86
N LEU A 115 4.17 7.35 -3.06
CA LEU A 115 3.03 6.67 -3.69
C LEU A 115 2.61 5.43 -2.89
N LEU A 116 3.58 4.65 -2.39
CA LEU A 116 3.31 3.47 -1.56
C LEU A 116 2.63 3.85 -0.24
N SER A 117 3.20 4.80 0.50
CA SER A 117 2.64 5.31 1.76
C SER A 117 1.23 5.85 1.56
N ASN A 118 1.03 6.74 0.58
CA ASN A 118 -0.29 7.32 0.33
C ASN A 118 -1.33 6.28 -0.08
N SER A 119 -0.92 5.22 -0.80
CA SER A 119 -1.84 4.15 -1.21
C SER A 119 -2.26 3.31 0.00
N ILE A 120 -1.31 2.97 0.87
CA ILE A 120 -1.57 2.20 2.08
C ILE A 120 -2.41 3.00 3.07
N ASP A 121 -2.03 4.25 3.37
CA ASP A 121 -2.76 5.12 4.31
C ASP A 121 -4.21 5.30 3.89
N LYS A 122 -4.44 5.63 2.61
CA LYS A 122 -5.81 5.79 2.08
C LYS A 122 -6.58 4.48 2.08
N SER A 123 -5.93 3.34 1.81
CA SER A 123 -6.60 2.05 1.83
C SER A 123 -7.07 1.69 3.25
N THR A 124 -6.26 1.96 4.26
CA THR A 124 -6.60 1.72 5.66
C THR A 124 -7.62 2.71 6.20
N ASP A 125 -7.53 3.97 5.83
CA ASP A 125 -8.54 4.96 6.22
C ASP A 125 -9.91 4.63 5.58
N TYR A 126 -9.94 4.09 4.36
CA TYR A 126 -11.17 3.58 3.76
C TYR A 126 -11.70 2.36 4.52
N ILE A 127 -10.86 1.39 4.83
CA ILE A 127 -11.27 0.17 5.54
C ILE A 127 -11.84 0.51 6.93
N SER A 128 -11.11 1.34 7.70
CA SER A 128 -11.53 1.75 9.05
C SER A 128 -12.74 2.70 9.05
N GLY A 129 -12.84 3.57 8.04
CA GLY A 129 -13.92 4.52 7.90
C GLY A 129 -15.16 3.89 7.27
N ASP A 130 -15.10 3.54 6.00
CA ASP A 130 -16.26 3.17 5.19
C ASP A 130 -16.71 1.72 5.44
N ALA A 131 -15.79 0.75 5.39
CA ALA A 131 -16.16 -0.67 5.53
C ALA A 131 -16.68 -0.99 6.94
N VAL A 132 -16.02 -0.51 8.00
CA VAL A 132 -16.48 -0.73 9.38
C VAL A 132 -17.75 0.07 9.69
N SER A 133 -17.86 1.32 9.24
CA SER A 133 -19.08 2.12 9.48
C SER A 133 -20.29 1.57 8.75
N TYR A 134 -20.12 0.97 7.57
CA TYR A 134 -21.19 0.29 6.84
C TYR A 134 -21.89 -0.75 7.73
N PHE A 135 -21.14 -1.60 8.43
CA PHE A 135 -21.73 -2.62 9.31
C PHE A 135 -22.41 -2.01 10.53
N GLN A 136 -21.85 -0.94 11.11
CA GLN A 136 -22.47 -0.22 12.23
C GLN A 136 -23.77 0.48 11.83
N GLN A 137 -23.78 1.14 10.67
CA GLN A 137 -24.95 1.80 10.11
C GLN A 137 -26.03 0.78 9.71
N THR A 138 -25.62 -0.36 9.13
CA THR A 138 -26.53 -1.46 8.80
C THR A 138 -27.18 -2.02 10.06
N LYS A 139 -26.42 -2.23 11.15
CA LYS A 139 -26.97 -2.63 12.45
C LYS A 139 -28.01 -1.62 12.97
N SER A 140 -27.69 -0.32 12.95
CA SER A 140 -28.61 0.73 13.41
C SER A 140 -29.90 0.74 12.58
N THR A 141 -29.79 0.61 11.27
CA THR A 141 -30.94 0.59 10.35
C THR A 141 -31.81 -0.64 10.62
N ILE A 142 -31.20 -1.81 10.82
CA ILE A 142 -31.92 -3.04 11.19
C ILE A 142 -32.64 -2.86 12.53
N TYR A 143 -31.96 -2.27 13.52
CA TYR A 143 -32.56 -2.03 14.85
C TYR A 143 -33.81 -1.16 14.74
N ASP A 144 -33.73 -0.03 14.03
CA ASP A 144 -34.84 0.90 13.83
C ASP A 144 -36.02 0.25 13.08
N LEU A 145 -35.74 -0.62 12.10
CA LEU A 145 -36.77 -1.36 11.36
C LEU A 145 -37.47 -2.44 12.21
N LEU A 146 -36.83 -2.95 13.27
CA LEU A 146 -37.36 -4.02 14.12
C LEU A 146 -38.13 -3.49 15.35
N VAL A 147 -38.14 -2.17 15.59
CA VAL A 147 -38.92 -1.56 16.68
C VAL A 147 -40.42 -1.70 16.43
N ASP A 148 -41.14 -2.22 17.44
CA ASP A 148 -42.59 -2.36 17.39
C ASP A 148 -43.27 -1.03 17.75
N TYR A 149 -43.52 -0.21 16.72
CA TYR A 149 -44.27 1.03 16.82
C TYR A 149 -45.79 0.82 16.92
N THR A 150 -46.29 -0.42 16.86
CA THR A 150 -47.73 -0.69 17.03
C THR A 150 -48.19 -0.55 18.48
N LYS A 151 -47.23 -0.55 19.43
CA LYS A 151 -47.48 -0.44 20.87
C LYS A 151 -46.99 0.89 21.43
N THR A 152 -47.65 1.36 22.48
CA THR A 152 -47.30 2.61 23.21
C THR A 152 -47.03 2.29 24.68
N PRO A 153 -45.79 2.45 25.18
CA PRO A 153 -44.59 2.88 24.45
C PRO A 153 -44.08 1.83 23.44
N PRO A 154 -43.31 2.23 22.40
CA PRO A 154 -42.73 1.30 21.44
C PRO A 154 -41.90 0.23 22.13
N ILE A 155 -42.09 -1.03 21.73
CA ILE A 155 -41.33 -2.15 22.31
C ILE A 155 -40.05 -2.35 21.50
N GLN A 156 -38.92 -2.34 22.21
CA GLN A 156 -37.61 -2.56 21.61
C GLN A 156 -37.47 -4.02 21.16
N PRO A 157 -36.77 -4.26 20.03
CA PRO A 157 -36.51 -5.61 19.58
C PRO A 157 -35.64 -6.38 20.58
N THR A 158 -36.03 -7.63 20.88
CA THR A 158 -35.23 -8.59 21.67
C THR A 158 -34.27 -9.41 20.80
N PHE A 159 -34.08 -9.02 19.53
CA PHE A 159 -33.23 -9.74 18.59
C PHE A 159 -31.76 -9.66 18.99
N ASP A 160 -31.10 -10.81 18.97
CA ASP A 160 -29.65 -10.87 19.17
C ASP A 160 -28.94 -10.40 17.89
N LEU A 161 -28.49 -9.13 17.93
CA LEU A 161 -27.64 -8.51 16.92
C LEU A 161 -26.16 -8.49 17.35
N SER A 162 -25.78 -9.26 18.39
CA SER A 162 -24.40 -9.28 18.91
C SER A 162 -23.39 -9.75 17.87
N GLY A 163 -23.81 -10.53 16.85
CA GLY A 163 -22.95 -10.90 15.72
C GLY A 163 -22.41 -9.68 14.96
N PHE A 164 -23.20 -8.61 14.81
CA PHE A 164 -22.74 -7.36 14.20
C PHE A 164 -21.72 -6.63 15.09
N ASP A 165 -21.89 -6.69 16.41
CA ASP A 165 -20.94 -6.08 17.36
C ASP A 165 -19.63 -6.85 17.41
N GLN A 166 -19.69 -8.17 17.46
CA GLN A 166 -18.51 -9.04 17.42
C GLN A 166 -17.75 -8.83 16.12
N MET A 167 -18.46 -8.80 14.99
CA MET A 167 -17.89 -8.53 13.68
C MET A 167 -17.25 -7.13 13.61
N SER A 168 -17.99 -6.07 13.94
CA SER A 168 -17.48 -4.70 13.89
C SER A 168 -16.29 -4.50 14.85
N THR A 169 -16.37 -5.05 16.06
CA THR A 169 -15.30 -4.92 17.07
C THR A 169 -14.06 -5.71 16.66
N LYS A 170 -14.22 -6.96 16.20
CA LYS A 170 -13.09 -7.79 15.77
C LYS A 170 -12.42 -7.20 14.54
N LEU A 171 -13.18 -6.79 13.53
CA LEU A 171 -12.64 -6.15 12.33
C LEU A 171 -11.96 -4.82 12.65
N LYS A 172 -12.57 -3.98 13.49
CA LYS A 172 -11.95 -2.74 13.96
C LYS A 172 -10.65 -3.02 14.70
N SER A 173 -10.64 -4.00 15.61
CA SER A 173 -9.45 -4.35 16.38
C SER A 173 -8.31 -4.86 15.50
N GLU A 174 -8.59 -5.63 14.45
CA GLU A 174 -7.57 -6.08 13.50
C GLU A 174 -7.04 -4.93 12.64
N VAL A 175 -7.92 -4.03 12.20
CA VAL A 175 -7.52 -2.83 11.44
C VAL A 175 -6.68 -1.88 12.29
N ASP A 176 -7.09 -1.66 13.55
CA ASP A 176 -6.34 -0.84 14.51
C ASP A 176 -4.98 -1.50 14.83
N ASN A 177 -4.94 -2.82 15.00
CA ASN A 177 -3.70 -3.59 15.17
C ASN A 177 -2.76 -3.42 13.96
N ILE A 178 -3.28 -3.51 12.74
CA ILE A 178 -2.51 -3.24 11.52
C ILE A 178 -1.98 -1.80 11.50
N ARG A 179 -2.83 -0.82 11.87
CA ARG A 179 -2.46 0.59 11.89
C ARG A 179 -1.36 0.89 12.91
N GLU A 180 -1.52 0.41 14.13
CA GLU A 180 -0.61 0.71 15.24
C GLU A 180 0.72 -0.06 15.13
N ASN A 181 0.66 -1.34 14.76
CA ASN A 181 1.85 -2.20 14.76
C ASN A 181 2.57 -2.26 13.42
N TYR A 182 1.91 -2.07 12.28
CA TYR A 182 2.55 -2.20 10.97
C TYR A 182 2.64 -0.87 10.23
N LEU A 183 1.60 -0.04 10.23
CA LEU A 183 1.60 1.21 9.46
C LEU A 183 2.51 2.31 10.01
N LYS A 184 2.75 2.31 11.33
CA LYS A 184 3.75 3.20 11.94
C LYS A 184 5.14 3.05 11.30
N TYR A 185 5.49 1.84 10.87
CA TYR A 185 6.76 1.59 10.19
C TYR A 185 6.76 2.13 8.76
N PHE A 186 5.63 2.17 8.05
CA PHE A 186 5.58 2.69 6.69
C PHE A 186 5.86 4.20 6.61
N THR A 187 5.33 5.00 7.54
CA THR A 187 5.66 6.44 7.62
C THR A 187 7.14 6.66 7.93
N THR A 188 7.70 5.80 8.78
CA THR A 188 9.13 5.83 9.11
C THR A 188 9.97 5.45 7.89
N VAL A 189 9.61 4.38 7.19
CA VAL A 189 10.27 3.90 5.97
C VAL A 189 10.22 4.96 4.86
N ARG A 190 9.10 5.68 4.71
CA ARG A 190 9.00 6.81 3.77
C ARG A 190 10.02 7.89 4.10
N THR A 191 10.06 8.34 5.35
CA THR A 191 10.99 9.39 5.79
C THR A 191 12.45 8.97 5.58
N VAL A 192 12.79 7.73 5.97
CA VAL A 192 14.12 7.17 5.79
C VAL A 192 14.49 7.04 4.31
N SER A 193 13.56 6.62 3.45
CA SER A 193 13.79 6.48 2.00
C SER A 193 14.07 7.82 1.33
N ILE A 194 13.36 8.88 1.73
CA ILE A 194 13.60 10.25 1.22
C ILE A 194 15.00 10.72 1.61
N ILE A 195 15.39 10.54 2.88
CA ILE A 195 16.72 10.92 3.37
C ILE A 195 17.82 10.15 2.62
N ILE A 196 17.66 8.83 2.48
CA ILE A 196 18.62 7.97 1.78
C ILE A 196 18.77 8.38 0.31
N GLY A 197 17.67 8.74 -0.37
CA GLY A 197 17.69 9.23 -1.75
C GLY A 197 18.48 10.54 -1.90
N ILE A 198 18.28 11.51 -0.98
CA ILE A 198 19.01 12.78 -0.99
C ILE A 198 20.50 12.58 -0.69
N ILE A 199 20.82 11.73 0.29
CA ILE A 199 22.21 11.38 0.62
C ILE A 199 22.93 10.79 -0.60
N GLY A 200 22.25 9.98 -1.41
CA GLY A 200 22.79 9.47 -2.67
C GLY A 200 23.29 10.57 -3.60
N ILE A 201 22.50 11.63 -3.80
CA ILE A 201 22.88 12.79 -4.63
C ILE A 201 24.08 13.53 -4.02
N VAL A 202 24.05 13.79 -2.71
CA VAL A 202 25.15 14.49 -2.01
C VAL A 202 26.47 13.71 -2.12
N LEU A 203 26.40 12.39 -1.95
CA LEU A 203 27.56 11.51 -2.12
C LEU A 203 28.07 11.54 -3.57
N MET A 204 27.20 11.55 -4.58
CA MET A 204 27.64 11.69 -5.97
C MET A 204 28.23 13.08 -6.28
N MET A 205 27.75 14.15 -5.65
CA MET A 205 28.38 15.46 -5.74
C MET A 205 29.80 15.44 -5.18
N SER A 206 30.06 14.62 -4.15
CA SER A 206 31.42 14.45 -3.64
C SER A 206 32.36 13.77 -4.65
N CYS A 207 31.87 12.91 -5.57
CA CYS A 207 32.70 12.41 -6.68
C CYS A 207 33.21 13.55 -7.58
N PHE A 208 32.39 14.56 -7.87
CA PHE A 208 32.84 15.73 -8.63
C PHE A 208 33.90 16.52 -7.88
N VAL A 209 33.70 16.75 -6.58
CA VAL A 209 34.67 17.48 -5.74
C VAL A 209 35.98 16.71 -5.66
N ILE A 210 35.94 15.38 -5.51
CA ILE A 210 37.13 14.52 -5.48
C ILE A 210 37.87 14.60 -6.81
N ALA A 211 37.15 14.48 -7.93
CA ALA A 211 37.74 14.54 -9.27
C ALA A 211 38.28 15.93 -9.64
N TYR A 212 37.63 16.99 -9.18
CA TYR A 212 38.05 18.37 -9.44
C TYR A 212 39.25 18.77 -8.58
N CYS A 213 39.20 18.48 -7.27
CA CYS A 213 40.27 18.82 -6.33
C CYS A 213 41.46 17.86 -6.35
N ARG A 214 41.40 16.77 -7.15
CA ARG A 214 42.44 15.75 -7.27
C ARG A 214 42.94 15.27 -5.90
N PHE A 215 42.01 14.87 -5.01
CA PHE A 215 42.37 14.47 -3.65
C PHE A 215 43.36 13.29 -3.63
N ASN A 216 44.38 13.37 -2.76
CA ASN A 216 45.38 12.32 -2.55
C ASN A 216 44.77 10.95 -2.22
N THR A 217 45.57 9.90 -2.40
CA THR A 217 45.29 8.47 -2.20
C THR A 217 44.45 8.16 -0.95
N VAL A 218 44.74 8.83 0.17
CA VAL A 218 44.03 8.61 1.46
C VAL A 218 42.57 9.07 1.42
N GLY A 219 42.31 10.25 0.86
CA GLY A 219 40.94 10.80 0.80
C GLY A 219 40.05 9.99 -0.12
N ALA A 220 40.56 9.63 -1.31
CA ALA A 220 39.85 8.80 -2.27
C ALA A 220 39.55 7.38 -1.71
N PHE A 221 40.46 6.79 -0.94
CA PHE A 221 40.23 5.50 -0.29
C PHE A 221 39.11 5.57 0.76
N SER A 222 39.06 6.62 1.59
CA SER A 222 37.99 6.81 2.58
C SER A 222 36.61 6.93 1.91
N PHE A 223 36.49 7.69 0.84
CA PHE A 223 35.23 7.79 0.08
C PHE A 223 34.88 6.48 -0.63
N GLY A 224 35.86 5.72 -1.11
CA GLY A 224 35.64 4.37 -1.65
C GLY A 224 34.98 3.42 -0.64
N ILE A 225 35.42 3.45 0.62
CA ILE A 225 34.79 2.66 1.71
C ILE A 225 33.36 3.12 1.96
N ILE A 226 33.12 4.44 2.00
CA ILE A 226 31.77 4.99 2.19
C ILE A 226 30.86 4.53 1.06
N TYR A 227 31.27 4.66 -0.21
CA TYR A 227 30.48 4.19 -1.35
C TYR A 227 30.21 2.69 -1.30
N TYR A 228 31.15 1.88 -0.82
CA TYR A 228 30.96 0.44 -0.65
C TYR A 228 29.87 0.12 0.40
N ILE A 229 29.88 0.78 1.55
CA ILE A 229 28.85 0.60 2.58
C ILE A 229 27.47 0.95 2.00
N PHE A 230 27.35 2.07 1.29
CA PHE A 230 26.09 2.46 0.66
C PHE A 230 25.67 1.52 -0.48
N ALA A 231 26.61 0.97 -1.25
CA ALA A 231 26.32 -0.05 -2.26
C ALA A 231 25.68 -1.29 -1.65
N ILE A 232 26.17 -1.75 -0.49
CA ILE A 232 25.59 -2.88 0.26
C ILE A 232 24.17 -2.54 0.72
N ILE A 233 23.99 -1.37 1.36
CA ILE A 233 22.68 -0.95 1.88
C ILE A 233 21.65 -0.89 0.74
N TYR A 234 21.99 -0.24 -0.38
CA TYR A 234 21.11 -0.14 -1.55
C TYR A 234 20.81 -1.51 -2.17
N SER A 235 21.80 -2.41 -2.23
CA SER A 235 21.60 -3.77 -2.77
C SER A 235 20.66 -4.61 -1.90
N ILE A 236 20.83 -4.57 -0.57
CA ILE A 236 19.94 -5.28 0.36
C ILE A 236 18.52 -4.73 0.26
N MET A 237 18.36 -3.40 0.23
CA MET A 237 17.05 -2.76 0.07
C MET A 237 16.39 -3.15 -1.25
N ALA A 238 17.15 -3.19 -2.35
CA ALA A 238 16.63 -3.63 -3.65
C ALA A 238 16.09 -5.07 -3.59
N ILE A 239 16.77 -5.99 -2.90
CA ILE A 239 16.30 -7.38 -2.72
C ILE A 239 15.01 -7.43 -1.89
N LEU A 240 14.98 -6.74 -0.75
CA LEU A 240 13.80 -6.71 0.12
C LEU A 240 12.58 -6.13 -0.62
N LEU A 241 12.77 -5.06 -1.38
CA LEU A 241 11.72 -4.43 -2.15
C LEU A 241 11.31 -5.25 -3.38
N ALA A 242 12.22 -6.04 -3.96
CA ALA A 242 11.86 -6.99 -5.01
C ALA A 242 10.95 -8.10 -4.47
N ILE A 243 11.25 -8.64 -3.29
CA ILE A 243 10.36 -9.60 -2.60
C ILE A 243 9.00 -8.95 -2.33
N PHE A 244 9.00 -7.72 -1.79
CA PHE A 244 7.76 -6.97 -1.55
C PHE A 244 6.97 -6.71 -2.84
N THR A 245 7.67 -6.44 -3.94
CA THR A 245 7.05 -6.29 -5.28
C THR A 245 6.35 -7.59 -5.67
N CYS A 246 7.02 -8.74 -5.54
CA CYS A 246 6.40 -10.05 -5.81
C CYS A 246 5.13 -10.25 -4.96
N ILE A 247 5.19 -9.98 -3.65
CA ILE A 247 4.03 -10.09 -2.75
C ILE A 247 2.89 -9.19 -3.20
N THR A 248 3.19 -7.93 -3.55
CA THR A 248 2.16 -6.96 -4.01
C THR A 248 1.51 -7.43 -5.32
N PHE A 249 2.30 -7.96 -6.26
CA PHE A 249 1.75 -8.51 -7.50
C PHE A 249 0.79 -9.66 -7.24
N VAL A 250 1.20 -10.57 -6.37
CA VAL A 250 0.44 -11.76 -6.00
C VAL A 250 -0.83 -11.42 -5.23
N PHE A 251 -0.74 -10.54 -4.23
CA PHE A 251 -1.89 -10.06 -3.47
C PHE A 251 -2.97 -9.44 -4.37
N CYS A 252 -2.56 -8.63 -5.35
CA CYS A 252 -3.50 -8.06 -6.32
C CYS A 252 -4.07 -9.10 -7.31
N GLY A 253 -3.37 -10.21 -7.55
CA GLY A 253 -3.92 -11.35 -8.29
C GLY A 253 -4.99 -12.09 -7.49
N GLU A 254 -4.78 -12.29 -6.17
CA GLU A 254 -5.79 -12.87 -5.27
C GLU A 254 -7.09 -12.06 -5.21
N ILE A 255 -6.98 -10.73 -5.20
CA ILE A 255 -8.15 -9.84 -5.27
C ILE A 255 -8.94 -10.09 -6.56
N THR A 256 -8.24 -10.29 -7.68
CA THR A 256 -8.88 -10.60 -8.97
C THR A 256 -9.59 -11.96 -8.93
N LEU A 257 -8.99 -12.97 -8.29
CA LEU A 257 -9.62 -14.27 -8.08
C LEU A 257 -10.89 -14.17 -7.24
N GLN A 258 -10.86 -13.40 -6.15
CA GLN A 258 -12.01 -13.20 -5.28
C GLN A 258 -13.18 -12.54 -6.02
N ASN A 259 -12.90 -11.53 -6.86
CA ASN A 259 -13.91 -10.87 -7.68
C ASN A 259 -14.56 -11.84 -8.68
N ARG A 260 -13.79 -12.81 -9.20
CA ARG A 260 -14.30 -13.85 -10.10
C ARG A 260 -14.88 -15.07 -9.39
N ARG A 261 -14.84 -15.10 -8.05
CA ARG A 261 -15.21 -16.27 -7.22
C ARG A 261 -14.41 -17.53 -7.58
N GLU A 262 -13.18 -17.34 -8.06
CA GLU A 262 -12.27 -18.42 -8.42
C GLU A 262 -11.54 -18.96 -7.18
N PRO A 263 -11.04 -20.21 -7.22
CA PRO A 263 -10.27 -20.77 -6.11
C PRO A 263 -9.00 -19.94 -5.86
N GLY A 264 -8.78 -19.54 -4.60
CA GLY A 264 -7.68 -18.68 -4.17
C GLY A 264 -7.64 -18.55 -2.64
N LEU A 265 -6.72 -17.75 -2.10
CA LEU A 265 -6.55 -17.54 -0.66
C LEU A 265 -7.84 -17.03 0.00
N PHE A 266 -8.50 -16.04 -0.63
CA PHE A 266 -9.74 -15.48 -0.10
C PHE A 266 -10.88 -16.51 -0.10
N GLN A 267 -11.07 -17.18 -1.23
CA GLN A 267 -12.21 -18.07 -1.38
C GLN A 267 -12.06 -19.41 -0.64
N TRP A 268 -10.83 -19.92 -0.48
CA TRP A 268 -10.61 -21.23 0.13
C TRP A 268 -10.22 -21.20 1.60
N TYR A 269 -9.85 -20.04 2.13
CA TYR A 269 -9.51 -19.88 3.54
C TYR A 269 -10.36 -18.82 4.23
N TYR A 270 -10.35 -17.58 3.73
CA TYR A 270 -11.03 -16.47 4.43
C TYR A 270 -12.55 -16.58 4.42
N VAL A 271 -13.17 -17.06 3.33
CA VAL A 271 -14.62 -17.30 3.29
C VAL A 271 -15.04 -18.36 4.33
N PRO A 272 -14.47 -19.59 4.34
CA PRO A 272 -14.77 -20.58 5.37
C PRO A 272 -14.47 -20.11 6.81
N TRP A 273 -13.39 -19.36 7.02
CA TRP A 273 -13.06 -18.79 8.33
C TRP A 273 -14.12 -17.79 8.80
N CYS A 274 -14.56 -16.90 7.89
CA CYS A 274 -15.61 -15.93 8.16
C CYS A 274 -16.94 -16.63 8.50
N GLU A 275 -17.32 -17.68 7.76
CA GLU A 275 -18.56 -18.42 7.99
C GLU A 275 -18.59 -19.09 9.38
N LYS A 276 -17.43 -19.55 9.85
CA LYS A 276 -17.28 -20.19 11.17
C LYS A 276 -17.23 -19.17 12.31
N GLU A 277 -16.63 -18.02 12.09
CA GLU A 277 -16.49 -16.97 13.10
C GLU A 277 -17.77 -16.13 13.26
N PHE A 278 -18.48 -15.85 12.16
CA PHE A 278 -19.64 -14.97 12.12
C PHE A 278 -20.90 -15.72 11.68
N SER A 279 -21.52 -16.48 12.60
CA SER A 279 -22.77 -17.19 12.31
C SER A 279 -24.00 -16.30 12.54
N PHE A 280 -24.58 -15.75 11.48
CA PHE A 280 -25.84 -14.99 11.53
C PHE A 280 -27.10 -15.87 11.38
N SER A 281 -26.94 -17.20 11.42
CA SER A 281 -28.03 -18.16 11.19
C SER A 281 -29.16 -18.03 12.21
N GLN A 282 -28.83 -17.79 13.48
CA GLN A 282 -29.84 -17.57 14.54
C GLN A 282 -30.61 -16.27 14.30
N THR A 283 -29.92 -15.16 14.04
CA THR A 283 -30.54 -13.86 13.73
C THR A 283 -31.48 -13.97 12.52
N ARG A 284 -31.06 -14.69 11.47
CA ARG A 284 -31.90 -14.94 10.29
C ARG A 284 -33.18 -15.69 10.65
N GLN A 285 -33.05 -16.81 11.37
CA GLN A 285 -34.21 -17.62 11.71
C GLN A 285 -35.17 -16.83 12.60
N SER A 286 -34.67 -16.08 13.58
CA SER A 286 -35.48 -15.21 14.43
C SER A 286 -36.20 -14.12 13.66
N ILE A 287 -35.59 -13.52 12.62
CA ILE A 287 -36.27 -12.52 11.78
C ILE A 287 -37.34 -13.19 10.90
N ILE A 288 -37.08 -14.37 10.34
CA ILE A 288 -38.05 -15.13 9.53
C ILE A 288 -39.27 -15.52 10.36
N ASP A 289 -39.05 -16.17 11.51
CA ASP A 289 -40.11 -16.55 12.45
C ASP A 289 -40.87 -15.30 12.92
N SER A 290 -40.10 -14.24 13.21
CA SER A 290 -40.55 -12.89 13.52
C SER A 290 -41.60 -12.35 12.53
N THR A 291 -41.23 -12.44 11.26
CA THR A 291 -42.00 -11.95 10.12
C THR A 291 -43.25 -12.79 9.89
N GLY A 292 -43.12 -14.12 9.98
CA GLY A 292 -44.25 -15.06 9.88
C GLY A 292 -45.29 -14.81 10.97
N GLU A 293 -44.87 -14.66 12.22
CA GLU A 293 -45.77 -14.37 13.35
C GLU A 293 -46.51 -13.03 13.14
N THR A 294 -45.82 -12.01 12.66
CA THR A 294 -46.44 -10.70 12.39
C THR A 294 -47.44 -10.77 11.23
N ALA A 295 -47.15 -11.56 10.19
CA ALA A 295 -48.08 -11.81 9.08
C ALA A 295 -49.34 -12.57 9.55
N MET A 296 -49.17 -13.59 10.40
CA MET A 296 -50.29 -14.31 11.02
C MET A 296 -51.13 -13.39 11.91
N ASN A 297 -50.50 -12.56 12.75
CA ASN A 297 -51.20 -11.58 13.60
C ASN A 297 -51.98 -10.54 12.78
N THR A 298 -51.44 -10.13 11.63
CA THR A 298 -52.15 -9.24 10.69
C THR A 298 -53.43 -9.90 10.19
N CYS A 299 -53.35 -11.17 9.77
CA CYS A 299 -54.54 -11.89 9.31
C CYS A 299 -55.52 -12.23 10.44
N GLU A 300 -55.04 -12.49 11.67
CA GLU A 300 -55.88 -12.61 12.85
C GLU A 300 -56.69 -11.33 13.07
N HIS A 301 -56.05 -10.16 13.00
CA HIS A 301 -56.70 -8.86 13.14
C HIS A 301 -57.70 -8.56 11.99
N ILE A 302 -57.41 -9.03 10.77
CA ILE A 302 -58.34 -8.94 9.64
C ILE A 302 -59.58 -9.82 9.87
N LEU A 303 -59.38 -11.06 10.35
CA LEU A 303 -60.44 -12.03 10.63
C LEU A 303 -61.42 -11.59 11.73
N GLU A 304 -61.02 -10.65 12.61
CA GLU A 304 -61.91 -10.06 13.61
C GLU A 304 -63.10 -9.32 12.98
N ARG A 305 -62.92 -8.72 11.79
CA ARG A 305 -63.91 -7.86 11.12
C ARG A 305 -64.30 -8.32 9.72
N CYS A 306 -63.88 -9.52 9.30
CA CYS A 306 -64.25 -10.09 8.00
C CYS A 306 -64.97 -11.44 8.11
N SER A 307 -65.85 -11.74 7.14
CA SER A 307 -66.43 -13.07 6.92
C SER A 307 -66.37 -13.44 5.43
N ASN A 308 -66.48 -14.73 5.08
CA ASN A 308 -66.49 -15.17 3.68
C ASN A 308 -67.87 -15.07 3.01
N ALA A 309 -68.91 -14.70 3.76
CA ALA A 309 -70.26 -14.54 3.26
C ALA A 309 -70.57 -13.06 3.04
N ASP A 310 -71.26 -12.72 1.95
CA ASP A 310 -71.80 -11.37 1.73
C ASP A 310 -73.16 -11.23 2.44
N ASP A 311 -73.13 -11.31 3.78
CA ASP A 311 -74.29 -11.25 4.67
C ASP A 311 -74.33 -9.96 5.52
N ASP A 312 -75.48 -9.70 6.14
CA ASP A 312 -75.77 -8.44 6.85
C ASP A 312 -75.18 -8.38 8.27
N GLU A 313 -74.10 -9.13 8.52
CA GLU A 313 -73.47 -9.18 9.84
C GLU A 313 -72.69 -7.88 10.13
N TYR A 314 -73.29 -6.98 10.90
CA TYR A 314 -72.73 -5.67 11.27
C TYR A 314 -71.37 -5.73 11.97
N ASN A 315 -71.07 -6.82 12.68
CA ASN A 315 -69.78 -6.99 13.37
C ASN A 315 -68.64 -7.30 12.41
N LYS A 316 -68.97 -7.81 11.21
CA LYS A 316 -68.02 -8.23 10.17
C LYS A 316 -68.36 -7.57 8.84
N PRO A 317 -68.12 -6.26 8.68
CA PRO A 317 -68.54 -5.52 7.50
C PRO A 317 -67.70 -5.80 6.25
N PHE A 318 -66.62 -6.59 6.36
CA PHE A 318 -65.75 -6.93 5.23
C PHE A 318 -65.92 -8.40 4.77
N ILE A 319 -65.71 -8.63 3.47
CA ILE A 319 -65.47 -9.94 2.88
C ILE A 319 -63.97 -10.24 2.98
N CYS A 320 -63.60 -11.35 3.61
CA CYS A 320 -62.17 -11.70 3.77
C CYS A 320 -61.49 -11.91 2.41
N GLY A 321 -60.33 -11.27 2.22
CA GLY A 321 -59.49 -11.48 1.05
C GLY A 321 -59.01 -12.92 0.95
N LYS A 322 -58.87 -13.44 -0.27
CA LYS A 322 -58.48 -14.84 -0.56
C LYS A 322 -59.32 -15.93 0.15
N ASN A 323 -60.49 -15.59 0.69
CA ASN A 323 -61.36 -16.50 1.46
C ASN A 323 -60.68 -17.15 2.68
N ILE A 324 -59.75 -16.45 3.33
CA ILE A 324 -59.06 -17.00 4.50
C ILE A 324 -60.03 -17.36 5.63
N GLN A 325 -59.74 -18.41 6.38
CA GLN A 325 -60.55 -18.85 7.53
C GLN A 325 -59.76 -18.88 8.84
N LYS A 326 -58.44 -19.04 8.74
CA LYS A 326 -57.53 -19.12 9.88
C LYS A 326 -56.31 -18.24 9.66
N LYS A 327 -55.74 -17.76 10.77
CA LYS A 327 -54.51 -16.96 10.74
C LYS A 327 -53.30 -17.70 10.18
N ASP A 328 -53.24 -19.03 10.36
CA ASP A 328 -52.14 -19.88 9.89
C ASP A 328 -52.02 -19.93 8.36
N GLU A 329 -53.05 -19.52 7.64
CA GLU A 329 -53.02 -19.39 6.18
C GLU A 329 -52.11 -18.23 5.72
N CYS A 330 -51.79 -17.29 6.61
CA CYS A 330 -50.91 -16.15 6.37
C CYS A 330 -49.49 -16.35 6.91
N GLY A 331 -48.84 -17.46 6.54
CA GLY A 331 -47.47 -17.75 6.98
C GLY A 331 -46.39 -16.88 6.34
N THR A 332 -46.72 -16.06 5.33
CA THR A 332 -45.78 -15.15 4.66
C THR A 332 -46.39 -13.77 4.48
N ILE A 333 -45.53 -12.75 4.38
CA ILE A 333 -45.96 -11.36 4.17
C ILE A 333 -46.70 -11.18 2.84
N ASP A 334 -46.29 -11.87 1.78
CA ASP A 334 -46.93 -11.77 0.47
C ASP A 334 -48.38 -12.25 0.54
N VAL A 335 -48.65 -13.31 1.31
CA VAL A 335 -50.02 -13.79 1.53
C VAL A 335 -50.81 -12.79 2.36
N ALA A 336 -50.24 -12.26 3.45
CA ALA A 336 -50.90 -11.26 4.29
C ALA A 336 -51.22 -9.97 3.52
N LEU A 337 -50.32 -9.50 2.64
CA LEU A 337 -50.55 -8.35 1.76
C LEU A 337 -51.69 -8.63 0.79
N ASN A 338 -51.67 -9.80 0.12
CA ASN A 338 -52.74 -10.18 -0.79
C ASN A 338 -54.10 -10.26 -0.07
N VAL A 339 -54.15 -10.79 1.16
CA VAL A 339 -55.37 -10.80 1.98
C VAL A 339 -55.81 -9.38 2.30
N LEU A 340 -54.90 -8.50 2.72
CA LEU A 340 -55.21 -7.11 3.05
C LEU A 340 -55.81 -6.34 1.86
N TYR A 341 -55.22 -6.48 0.67
CA TYR A 341 -55.67 -5.80 -0.55
C TYR A 341 -56.97 -6.40 -1.13
N ASP A 342 -57.17 -7.72 -1.00
CA ASP A 342 -58.38 -8.40 -1.47
C ASP A 342 -59.55 -8.30 -0.47
N THR A 343 -59.27 -7.94 0.79
CA THR A 343 -60.32 -7.75 1.80
C THR A 343 -61.08 -6.47 1.52
N ARG A 344 -62.39 -6.61 1.33
CA ARG A 344 -63.26 -5.56 0.81
C ARG A 344 -64.55 -5.42 1.59
N ALA A 345 -65.07 -4.21 1.72
CA ALA A 345 -66.37 -3.98 2.33
C ALA A 345 -67.44 -4.76 1.59
N LYS A 346 -68.38 -5.34 2.32
CA LYS A 346 -69.58 -5.96 1.76
C LYS A 346 -70.41 -4.91 1.02
N THR A 347 -71.17 -5.36 0.03
CA THR A 347 -71.91 -4.48 -0.90
C THR A 347 -72.80 -3.46 -0.19
N LYS A 348 -73.46 -3.85 0.92
CA LYS A 348 -74.32 -2.97 1.72
C LYS A 348 -73.58 -1.96 2.60
N PHE A 349 -72.33 -2.23 2.96
CA PHE A 349 -71.53 -1.36 3.83
C PHE A 349 -70.56 -0.47 3.04
N SER A 350 -70.30 -0.79 1.78
CA SER A 350 -69.38 -0.03 0.90
C SER A 350 -69.67 1.47 0.91
N ASP A 351 -70.90 1.87 0.60
CA ASP A 351 -71.30 3.27 0.50
C ASP A 351 -71.38 3.97 1.87
N MET A 352 -71.50 3.19 2.94
CA MET A 352 -71.56 3.70 4.32
C MET A 352 -70.16 3.89 4.93
N LEU A 353 -69.18 3.04 4.59
CA LEU A 353 -67.87 3.05 5.23
C LEU A 353 -66.89 3.98 4.53
N CYS A 354 -66.75 3.89 3.20
CA CYS A 354 -65.84 4.73 2.42
C CYS A 354 -66.58 5.96 1.86
N VAL A 355 -67.12 6.80 2.74
CA VAL A 355 -67.85 8.00 2.32
C VAL A 355 -66.86 9.05 1.84
N ASN A 356 -67.09 9.59 0.62
CA ASN A 356 -66.49 10.82 0.09
C ASN A 356 -65.21 10.67 -0.76
N ASN A 357 -65.28 9.89 -1.84
CA ASN A 357 -64.47 10.17 -3.03
C ASN A 357 -65.38 10.57 -4.18
N SER A 358 -65.62 11.88 -4.32
CA SER A 358 -66.51 12.50 -5.31
C SER A 358 -66.08 12.35 -6.78
N ASN A 359 -65.05 11.55 -7.06
CA ASN A 359 -64.49 11.30 -8.39
C ASN A 359 -64.66 9.84 -8.88
N TRP A 360 -65.41 8.99 -8.18
CA TRP A 360 -65.48 7.56 -8.51
C TRP A 360 -66.67 7.28 -9.44
N GLU A 361 -66.36 7.00 -10.71
CA GLU A 361 -67.32 6.76 -11.80
C GLU A 361 -67.85 5.31 -11.82
N TYR A 362 -67.22 4.41 -11.05
CA TYR A 362 -67.64 3.02 -10.79
C TYR A 362 -67.53 2.73 -9.29
N GLN A 363 -68.32 1.78 -8.77
CA GLN A 363 -68.18 1.26 -7.40
C GLN A 363 -66.80 0.62 -7.24
N GLU A 364 -65.78 1.43 -6.98
CA GLU A 364 -64.48 0.94 -6.57
C GLU A 364 -64.64 0.29 -5.20
N VAL A 365 -64.13 -0.92 -5.11
CA VAL A 365 -64.28 -1.80 -3.96
C VAL A 365 -63.55 -1.18 -2.78
N CYS A 366 -64.27 -0.74 -1.74
CA CYS A 366 -63.70 -0.19 -0.50
C CYS A 366 -62.88 -1.27 0.23
N ASN A 367 -61.57 -1.32 -0.01
CA ASN A 367 -60.63 -2.26 0.62
C ASN A 367 -59.99 -1.66 1.88
N ILE A 368 -59.23 -2.46 2.64
CA ILE A 368 -58.61 -2.01 3.90
C ILE A 368 -57.69 -0.79 3.69
N PRO A 369 -56.77 -0.75 2.71
CA PRO A 369 -55.95 0.43 2.46
C PRO A 369 -56.75 1.69 2.13
N MET A 370 -57.80 1.58 1.32
CA MET A 370 -58.70 2.70 1.05
C MET A 370 -59.46 3.14 2.31
N CYS A 371 -59.89 2.18 3.12
CA CYS A 371 -60.58 2.45 4.38
C CYS A 371 -59.69 3.17 5.38
N ASN A 372 -58.40 2.83 5.45
CA ASN A 372 -57.44 3.54 6.29
C ASN A 372 -57.41 5.06 6.02
N GLU A 373 -57.46 5.44 4.74
CA GLU A 373 -57.43 6.84 4.33
C GLU A 373 -58.82 7.50 4.47
N SER A 374 -59.85 6.81 3.98
CA SER A 374 -61.15 7.42 3.64
C SER A 374 -62.32 6.95 4.51
N CYS A 375 -62.16 5.94 5.37
CA CYS A 375 -63.25 5.53 6.25
C CYS A 375 -63.57 6.56 7.33
N ILE A 376 -64.82 6.50 7.81
CA ILE A 376 -65.35 7.26 8.93
C ILE A 376 -65.58 6.32 10.11
N ASN A 377 -65.32 6.80 11.33
CA ASN A 377 -65.70 6.11 12.56
C ASN A 377 -67.12 6.51 12.96
N TYR A 378 -67.96 5.53 13.26
CA TYR A 378 -69.31 5.74 13.79
C TYR A 378 -69.39 5.31 15.26
N ASP A 379 -70.02 6.11 16.11
CA ASP A 379 -70.22 5.79 17.54
C ASP A 379 -71.50 4.96 17.77
N ALA A 380 -72.47 5.05 16.87
CA ALA A 380 -73.73 4.30 16.94
C ALA A 380 -74.23 3.97 15.52
N PRO A 381 -74.09 2.71 15.05
CA PRO A 381 -73.45 1.57 15.73
C PRO A 381 -71.94 1.77 15.90
N ASP A 382 -71.32 1.13 16.91
CA ASP A 382 -69.88 1.22 17.22
C ASP A 382 -69.03 0.56 16.11
N LEU A 383 -68.75 1.36 15.07
CA LEU A 383 -67.99 0.99 13.87
C LEU A 383 -66.82 1.95 13.74
N LYS A 384 -65.79 1.74 14.54
CA LYS A 384 -64.50 2.42 14.44
C LYS A 384 -63.64 1.81 13.32
N MET A 385 -64.18 1.79 12.11
CA MET A 385 -63.57 1.11 10.96
C MET A 385 -62.31 1.81 10.47
N LYS A 386 -62.23 3.13 10.61
CA LYS A 386 -61.00 3.87 10.31
C LYS A 386 -59.89 3.48 11.29
N ASP A 387 -60.20 3.41 12.59
CA ASP A 387 -59.19 3.03 13.60
C ASP A 387 -58.72 1.58 13.42
N TRP A 388 -59.65 0.66 13.16
CA TRP A 388 -59.32 -0.73 12.84
C TRP A 388 -58.47 -0.85 11.57
N ALA A 389 -58.83 -0.14 10.49
CA ALA A 389 -58.05 -0.15 9.26
C ALA A 389 -56.65 0.47 9.47
N ASN A 390 -56.54 1.52 10.29
CA ASN A 390 -55.25 2.08 10.71
C ASN A 390 -54.41 1.01 11.44
N ASP A 391 -55.00 0.25 12.36
CA ASP A 391 -54.27 -0.76 13.12
C ASP A 391 -53.85 -1.96 12.25
N ALA A 392 -54.71 -2.41 11.32
CA ALA A 392 -54.34 -3.38 10.29
C ALA A 392 -53.17 -2.88 9.41
N MET A 393 -53.21 -1.60 9.00
CA MET A 393 -52.14 -0.97 8.22
C MET A 393 -50.83 -0.81 9.02
N LYS A 394 -50.90 -0.56 10.32
CA LYS A 394 -49.71 -0.52 11.20
C LYS A 394 -49.07 -1.91 11.32
N LEU A 395 -49.88 -2.97 11.51
CA LEU A 395 -49.40 -4.34 11.62
C LEU A 395 -48.71 -4.82 10.34
N ILE A 396 -49.31 -4.56 9.17
CA ILE A 396 -48.69 -4.93 7.90
C ILE A 396 -47.42 -4.11 7.62
N THR A 397 -47.41 -2.81 7.95
CA THR A 397 -46.21 -1.96 7.81
C THR A 397 -45.08 -2.48 8.71
N PHE A 398 -45.40 -2.94 9.92
CA PHE A 398 -44.44 -3.58 10.80
C PHE A 398 -43.87 -4.88 10.20
N ALA A 399 -44.69 -5.70 9.54
CA ALA A 399 -44.22 -6.87 8.80
C ALA A 399 -43.30 -6.48 7.61
N ILE A 400 -43.63 -5.41 6.87
CA ILE A 400 -42.82 -4.89 5.75
C ILE A 400 -41.45 -4.43 6.25
N ASN A 401 -41.40 -3.71 7.38
CA ASN A 401 -40.15 -3.26 7.98
C ASN A 401 -39.25 -4.44 8.37
N ARG A 402 -39.82 -5.52 8.90
CA ARG A 402 -39.08 -6.77 9.23
C ARG A 402 -38.55 -7.49 7.98
N THR A 403 -39.34 -7.53 6.92
CA THR A 403 -38.90 -8.08 5.62
C THR A 403 -37.78 -7.24 5.02
N THR A 404 -37.86 -5.92 5.20
CA THR A 404 -36.80 -4.99 4.81
C THR A 404 -35.54 -5.18 5.68
N ALA A 405 -35.69 -5.41 6.98
CA ALA A 405 -34.56 -5.75 7.85
C ALA A 405 -33.87 -7.05 7.40
N LEU A 406 -34.65 -8.06 6.98
CA LEU A 406 -34.11 -9.30 6.42
C LEU A 406 -33.27 -9.06 5.16
N SER A 407 -33.67 -8.14 4.28
CA SER A 407 -32.91 -7.83 3.06
C SER A 407 -31.56 -7.15 3.35
N TYR A 408 -31.43 -6.46 4.50
CA TYR A 408 -30.14 -5.96 4.97
C TYR A 408 -29.26 -7.04 5.61
N VAL A 409 -29.86 -8.03 6.29
CA VAL A 409 -29.12 -9.14 6.90
C VAL A 409 -28.59 -10.10 5.85
N LEU A 410 -29.36 -10.39 4.79
CA LEU A 410 -29.02 -11.37 3.76
C LEU A 410 -27.62 -11.19 3.15
N PRO A 411 -27.20 -9.99 2.68
CA PRO A 411 -25.85 -9.78 2.18
C PRO A 411 -24.76 -9.98 3.22
N VAL A 412 -25.00 -9.59 4.49
CA VAL A 412 -23.99 -9.71 5.56
C VAL A 412 -23.78 -11.16 5.98
N MET A 413 -24.73 -12.06 5.70
CA MET A 413 -24.52 -13.50 5.89
C MET A 413 -23.61 -14.11 4.83
N ASP A 414 -23.46 -13.48 3.67
CA ASP A 414 -22.53 -13.94 2.66
C ASP A 414 -21.13 -13.41 2.98
N CYS A 415 -20.26 -14.30 3.47
CA CYS A 415 -18.88 -13.95 3.74
C CYS A 415 -18.13 -13.47 2.50
N ASN A 416 -18.59 -13.81 1.30
CA ASN A 416 -18.07 -13.20 0.08
C ASN A 416 -18.36 -11.70 0.02
N PHE A 417 -19.58 -11.27 0.37
CA PHE A 417 -19.93 -9.85 0.39
C PHE A 417 -19.11 -9.09 1.44
N ILE A 418 -18.89 -9.70 2.61
CA ILE A 418 -18.03 -9.12 3.65
C ILE A 418 -16.63 -8.89 3.09
N ILE A 419 -16.01 -9.94 2.53
CA ILE A 419 -14.65 -9.85 1.99
C ILE A 419 -14.59 -8.86 0.84
N ASP A 420 -15.58 -8.85 -0.06
CA ASP A 420 -15.67 -7.91 -1.18
C ASP A 420 -15.69 -6.47 -0.71
N LYS A 421 -16.42 -6.16 0.37
CA LYS A 421 -16.37 -4.81 0.96
C LYS A 421 -14.97 -4.43 1.42
N PHE A 422 -14.19 -5.35 1.97
CA PHE A 422 -12.79 -5.10 2.34
C PHE A 422 -11.85 -4.97 1.13
N ILE A 423 -12.02 -5.83 0.12
CA ILE A 423 -11.12 -5.84 -1.05
C ILE A 423 -11.50 -4.82 -2.12
N SER A 424 -12.71 -4.26 -2.10
CA SER A 424 -13.21 -3.24 -3.05
C SER A 424 -12.30 -2.01 -3.12
N VAL A 425 -11.61 -1.71 -2.02
CA VAL A 425 -10.56 -0.69 -1.94
C VAL A 425 -9.46 -0.96 -2.96
N TYR A 426 -9.06 -2.20 -3.10
CA TYR A 426 -7.93 -2.58 -3.94
C TYR A 426 -8.35 -2.97 -5.36
N GLU A 427 -9.64 -2.90 -5.69
CA GLU A 427 -10.14 -3.24 -7.03
C GLU A 427 -9.53 -2.33 -8.10
N THR A 428 -9.39 -2.81 -9.34
CA THR A 428 -8.68 -2.10 -10.42
C THR A 428 -9.48 -1.92 -11.71
N ASP A 429 -10.76 -2.33 -11.75
CA ASP A 429 -11.49 -2.35 -13.00
C ASP A 429 -12.06 -0.97 -13.39
N LYS A 430 -11.53 -0.47 -14.51
CA LYS A 430 -12.03 0.71 -15.20
C LYS A 430 -13.44 0.51 -15.78
N GLU A 431 -13.94 -0.72 -15.92
CA GLU A 431 -15.27 -0.99 -16.48
C GLU A 431 -16.42 -1.00 -15.45
N SER A 432 -16.15 -1.32 -14.18
CA SER A 432 -17.13 -1.21 -13.09
C SER A 432 -17.26 0.22 -12.52
N SER A 433 -16.32 1.10 -12.86
CA SER A 433 -16.20 2.48 -12.35
C SER A 433 -17.30 3.47 -12.74
N LYS A 434 -18.34 3.07 -13.49
CA LYS A 434 -19.50 3.94 -13.76
C LYS A 434 -20.50 4.02 -12.60
N ALA A 435 -20.42 3.16 -11.59
CA ALA A 435 -21.43 3.13 -10.53
C ALA A 435 -20.85 2.81 -9.14
N SER A 436 -19.86 3.58 -8.68
CA SER A 436 -19.74 4.08 -7.30
C SER A 436 -18.29 4.50 -7.01
N SER A 437 -18.14 5.72 -6.51
CA SER A 437 -16.97 6.30 -5.82
C SER A 437 -15.56 5.92 -6.33
N GLY A 438 -14.83 6.87 -6.92
CA GLY A 438 -13.53 6.66 -7.59
C GLY A 438 -12.34 6.22 -6.72
N TYR A 439 -12.41 5.01 -6.17
CA TYR A 439 -11.43 4.42 -5.24
C TYR A 439 -10.73 3.15 -5.75
N GLY A 440 -10.95 2.73 -7.00
CA GLY A 440 -10.43 1.47 -7.55
C GLY A 440 -9.06 1.56 -8.26
N ALA A 441 -8.00 2.06 -7.62
CA ALA A 441 -6.66 2.05 -8.23
C ALA A 441 -5.49 1.74 -7.27
N TYR A 442 -5.75 1.36 -6.01
CA TYR A 442 -4.66 1.19 -5.04
C TYR A 442 -3.75 0.00 -5.36
N CYS A 443 -4.27 -1.09 -5.93
CA CYS A 443 -3.41 -2.19 -6.38
C CYS A 443 -2.45 -1.80 -7.51
N SER A 444 -2.92 -0.99 -8.47
CA SER A 444 -2.07 -0.47 -9.54
C SER A 444 -1.00 0.48 -8.98
N ASN A 445 -1.39 1.38 -8.09
CA ASN A 445 -0.47 2.32 -7.45
C ASN A 445 0.57 1.62 -6.58
N MET A 446 0.17 0.61 -5.79
CA MET A 446 1.09 -0.20 -4.99
C MET A 446 2.06 -0.98 -5.88
N ARG A 447 1.60 -1.60 -6.96
CA ARG A 447 2.49 -2.30 -7.93
C ARG A 447 3.51 -1.34 -8.54
N ILE A 448 3.06 -0.19 -9.03
CA ILE A 448 3.94 0.83 -9.64
C ILE A 448 4.94 1.35 -8.61
N ALA A 449 4.48 1.66 -7.40
CA ALA A 449 5.33 2.14 -6.32
C ALA A 449 6.42 1.15 -5.93
N SER A 450 6.08 -0.14 -5.75
CA SER A 450 7.03 -1.19 -5.41
C SER A 450 8.08 -1.41 -6.51
N VAL A 451 7.68 -1.36 -7.79
CA VAL A 451 8.61 -1.43 -8.92
C VAL A 451 9.54 -0.22 -8.95
N MET A 452 9.01 1.00 -8.79
CA MET A 452 9.81 2.22 -8.75
C MET A 452 10.85 2.18 -7.63
N LEU A 453 10.45 1.74 -6.44
CA LEU A 453 11.36 1.57 -5.31
C LEU A 453 12.46 0.54 -5.64
N THR A 454 12.09 -0.64 -6.12
CA THR A 454 13.04 -1.72 -6.46
C THR A 454 14.05 -1.25 -7.51
N VAL A 455 13.58 -0.63 -8.59
CA VAL A 455 14.45 -0.11 -9.66
C VAL A 455 15.30 1.05 -9.14
N GLY A 456 14.73 1.95 -8.34
CA GLY A 456 15.45 3.08 -7.75
C GLY A 456 16.63 2.62 -6.89
N PHE A 457 16.41 1.68 -5.98
CA PHE A 457 17.48 1.13 -5.14
C PHE A 457 18.50 0.30 -5.93
N PHE A 458 18.07 -0.47 -6.94
CA PHE A 458 18.98 -1.20 -7.82
C PHE A 458 19.90 -0.25 -8.61
N VAL A 459 19.33 0.76 -9.28
CA VAL A 459 20.10 1.77 -10.03
C VAL A 459 21.04 2.52 -9.07
N GLY A 460 20.59 2.83 -7.85
CA GLY A 460 21.44 3.42 -6.83
C GLY A 460 22.61 2.53 -6.40
N ALA A 461 22.40 1.21 -6.29
CA ALA A 461 23.48 0.26 -6.00
C ALA A 461 24.52 0.23 -7.13
N VAL A 462 24.08 0.16 -8.38
CA VAL A 462 24.97 0.22 -9.57
C VAL A 462 25.75 1.54 -9.57
N MET A 463 25.07 2.65 -9.26
CA MET A 463 25.69 3.98 -9.18
C MET A 463 26.85 4.01 -8.17
N PHE A 464 26.67 3.46 -6.97
CA PHE A 464 27.76 3.38 -5.98
C PHE A 464 28.91 2.47 -6.42
N VAL A 465 28.64 1.36 -7.11
CA VAL A 465 29.68 0.49 -7.68
C VAL A 465 30.50 1.25 -8.74
N VAL A 466 29.83 2.03 -9.59
CA VAL A 466 30.51 2.90 -10.57
C VAL A 466 31.31 3.98 -9.86
N SER A 467 30.84 4.55 -8.75
CA SER A 467 31.60 5.54 -7.97
C SER A 467 32.88 4.95 -7.38
N ILE A 468 32.84 3.70 -6.92
CA ILE A 468 34.03 2.98 -6.45
C ILE A 468 35.03 2.84 -7.59
N TYR A 469 34.57 2.39 -8.76
CA TYR A 469 35.40 2.30 -9.96
C TYR A 469 36.04 3.64 -10.33
N VAL A 470 35.25 4.72 -10.39
CA VAL A 470 35.72 6.08 -10.70
C VAL A 470 36.76 6.55 -9.69
N THR A 471 36.52 6.32 -8.40
CA THR A 471 37.42 6.78 -7.33
C THR A 471 38.73 6.00 -7.34
N GLN A 472 38.67 4.67 -7.55
CA GLN A 472 39.86 3.83 -7.65
C GLN A 472 40.68 4.12 -8.91
N HIS A 473 40.06 4.19 -10.09
CA HIS A 473 40.78 4.54 -11.33
C HIS A 473 41.27 5.99 -11.34
N GLY A 474 40.53 6.90 -10.72
CA GLY A 474 40.92 8.31 -10.58
C GLY A 474 42.23 8.46 -9.82
N ILE A 475 42.44 7.72 -8.72
CA ILE A 475 43.69 7.75 -7.94
C ILE A 475 44.92 7.51 -8.82
N TRP A 476 44.87 6.48 -9.66
CA TRP A 476 45.98 6.15 -10.56
C TRP A 476 46.21 7.25 -11.60
N LEU A 477 45.13 7.73 -12.22
CA LEU A 477 45.20 8.75 -13.27
C LEU A 477 45.70 10.11 -12.75
N TRP A 478 45.30 10.52 -11.55
CA TRP A 478 45.67 11.81 -10.97
C TRP A 478 47.09 11.81 -10.40
N ASN A 479 47.57 10.68 -9.88
CA ASN A 479 48.95 10.55 -9.40
C ASN A 479 49.95 10.60 -10.57
N ASP A 480 49.67 9.91 -11.68
CA ASP A 480 50.50 9.97 -12.90
C ASP A 480 50.61 11.41 -13.46
N GLU A 481 49.56 12.22 -13.29
CA GLU A 481 49.56 13.62 -13.72
C GLU A 481 50.40 14.52 -12.85
N ALA A 482 50.30 14.39 -11.53
CA ALA A 482 51.12 15.15 -10.60
C ALA A 482 52.60 14.88 -10.86
N GLU A 483 52.97 13.62 -11.08
CA GLU A 483 54.36 13.25 -11.37
C GLU A 483 54.84 13.84 -12.72
N VAL A 484 54.01 13.83 -13.77
CA VAL A 484 54.36 14.42 -15.07
C VAL A 484 54.42 15.96 -15.03
N GLU A 485 53.53 16.61 -14.26
CA GLU A 485 53.57 18.07 -14.05
C GLU A 485 54.83 18.46 -13.25
N ASP A 486 55.15 17.74 -12.17
CA ASP A 486 56.35 17.94 -11.37
C ASP A 486 57.64 17.75 -12.20
N ILE A 487 57.69 16.73 -13.06
CA ILE A 487 58.83 16.50 -13.97
C ILE A 487 58.98 17.65 -14.96
N LYS A 488 57.87 18.14 -15.56
CA LYS A 488 57.92 19.27 -16.50
C LYS A 488 58.35 20.57 -15.81
N GLU A 489 57.90 20.80 -14.60
CA GLU A 489 58.28 21.97 -13.81
C GLU A 489 59.76 21.89 -13.41
N ALA A 490 60.24 20.72 -12.98
CA ALA A 490 61.66 20.47 -12.70
C ALA A 490 62.55 20.65 -13.96
N GLU A 491 62.10 20.19 -15.13
CA GLU A 491 62.80 20.43 -16.40
C GLU A 491 62.83 21.92 -16.79
N ALA A 492 61.73 22.65 -16.56
CA ALA A 492 61.65 24.08 -16.79
C ALA A 492 62.59 24.85 -15.86
N MET A 493 62.63 24.49 -14.57
CA MET A 493 63.58 25.06 -13.60
C MET A 493 65.03 24.73 -13.94
N SER A 494 65.32 23.51 -14.41
CA SER A 494 66.66 23.10 -14.86
C SER A 494 67.12 23.91 -16.08
N LYS A 495 66.24 24.13 -17.07
CA LYS A 495 66.52 24.99 -18.23
C LYS A 495 66.77 26.44 -17.82
N TYR A 496 65.96 26.97 -16.89
CA TYR A 496 66.17 28.31 -16.34
C TYR A 496 67.52 28.44 -15.63
N ALA A 497 67.87 27.50 -14.73
CA ALA A 497 69.15 27.48 -14.04
C ALA A 497 70.36 27.41 -14.99
N LYS A 498 70.28 26.59 -16.06
CA LYS A 498 71.32 26.56 -17.11
C LYS A 498 71.45 27.88 -17.86
N SER A 499 70.34 28.58 -18.12
CA SER A 499 70.38 29.88 -18.79
C SER A 499 71.07 30.96 -17.92
N VAL A 500 70.81 30.97 -16.61
CA VAL A 500 71.43 31.90 -15.65
C VAL A 500 72.92 31.61 -15.47
N CYS A 501 73.33 30.35 -15.40
CA CYS A 501 74.74 29.96 -15.30
C CYS A 501 75.55 30.15 -16.61
N SER A 502 74.88 30.36 -17.74
CA SER A 502 75.54 30.61 -19.04
C SER A 502 75.83 32.10 -19.33
N LEU A 503 75.40 33.00 -18.43
CA LEU A 503 75.52 34.45 -18.56
C LEU A 503 76.57 35.03 -17.61
N ASP A 504 77.80 34.49 -17.58
CA ASP A 504 78.98 35.33 -17.24
C ASP A 504 80.31 34.70 -17.69
N PRO A 505 80.89 35.12 -18.84
CA PRO A 505 82.27 34.77 -19.20
C PRO A 505 83.32 35.52 -18.36
N ARG A 506 82.94 36.40 -17.42
CA ARG A 506 83.86 37.36 -16.79
C ARG A 506 84.44 36.92 -15.45
N SER A 507 84.04 35.77 -14.89
CA SER A 507 84.51 35.31 -13.57
C SER A 507 85.61 34.23 -13.59
N GLN A 508 86.06 33.75 -14.75
CA GLN A 508 87.13 32.73 -14.84
C GLN A 508 88.57 33.24 -14.60
N ASN A 509 88.77 34.50 -14.17
CA ASN A 509 90.10 35.09 -13.97
C ASN A 509 90.55 35.29 -12.51
N LEU A 510 89.88 34.69 -11.52
CA LEU A 510 90.30 34.82 -10.11
C LEU A 510 90.97 33.56 -9.51
N SER A 511 91.32 32.57 -10.34
CA SER A 511 92.09 31.39 -9.92
C SER A 511 93.61 31.62 -9.98
N ARG A 512 94.12 32.71 -9.41
CA ARG A 512 95.57 32.88 -9.24
C ARG A 512 95.91 33.85 -8.11
N MET A 513 95.95 33.32 -6.88
CA MET A 513 96.61 33.82 -5.64
C MET A 513 95.75 33.33 -4.45
N GLY A 514 96.23 32.70 -3.38
CA GLY A 514 97.55 32.23 -3.01
C GLY A 514 97.40 31.13 -1.94
N SER A 515 98.46 30.35 -1.80
CA SER A 515 98.67 29.36 -0.74
C SER A 515 98.66 30.00 0.65
N PHE A 516 98.02 29.38 1.64
CA PHE A 516 98.61 29.18 2.97
C PHE A 516 97.92 28.02 3.69
N ALA A 517 98.75 27.16 4.26
CA ALA A 517 98.41 25.94 4.97
C ALA A 517 97.81 26.20 6.37
N ALA A 518 96.94 25.31 6.85
CA ALA A 518 97.16 24.50 8.06
C ALA A 518 95.87 23.76 8.50
N GLU A 519 96.08 22.47 8.68
CA GLU A 519 95.31 21.35 9.26
C GLU A 519 95.04 21.52 10.79
N PRO A 520 94.37 20.62 11.58
CA PRO A 520 93.61 19.37 11.31
C PRO A 520 92.19 19.27 11.93
N ARG A 521 91.51 18.16 11.60
CA ARG A 521 90.31 17.58 12.29
C ARG A 521 90.57 17.22 13.76
N PRO A 522 89.50 16.93 14.53
CA PRO A 522 89.27 15.51 14.86
C PRO A 522 87.79 15.04 14.78
N GLN A 523 87.67 13.71 14.80
CA GLN A 523 86.48 12.88 14.68
C GLN A 523 85.65 12.74 15.97
N ALA A 524 84.38 12.38 15.77
CA ALA A 524 83.54 11.42 16.50
C ALA A 524 83.11 11.71 17.96
N SER A 525 81.79 11.77 18.19
CA SER A 525 80.94 10.65 18.68
C SER A 525 79.67 11.20 19.35
N GLY A 526 78.56 10.44 19.31
CA GLY A 526 77.45 10.66 20.26
C GLY A 526 76.03 10.46 19.71
N ARG A 527 75.45 9.30 20.04
CA ARG A 527 74.04 8.88 19.90
C ARG A 527 73.01 9.90 20.44
N GLY A 528 71.77 9.82 19.93
CA GLY A 528 70.58 9.81 20.80
C GLY A 528 69.39 10.71 20.44
N ILE A 529 68.44 10.13 19.71
CA ILE A 529 67.02 9.91 20.11
C ILE A 529 66.16 11.09 20.65
N LEU A 530 64.97 11.21 20.03
CA LEU A 530 63.64 11.67 20.49
C LEU A 530 63.20 13.15 20.35
N ALA A 531 62.15 13.27 19.53
CA ALA A 531 60.84 13.89 19.81
C ALA A 531 60.68 15.40 19.88
N GLY A 532 59.81 15.88 18.99
CA GLY A 532 58.72 16.79 19.34
C GLY A 532 58.98 18.26 19.09
N SER A 533 58.46 18.80 17.98
CA SER A 533 57.93 20.17 18.02
C SER A 533 57.03 20.45 16.83
N THR A 534 55.75 20.64 17.15
CA THR A 534 54.76 21.38 16.37
C THR A 534 55.30 22.76 15.97
N ARG A 535 55.27 23.10 14.68
CA ARG A 535 55.26 24.49 14.24
C ARG A 535 54.19 24.73 13.18
N THR A 536 53.16 25.41 13.66
CA THR A 536 52.32 26.36 12.94
C THR A 536 53.13 27.17 11.93
N MET A 537 52.72 27.14 10.64
CA MET A 537 53.17 28.13 9.67
C MET A 537 52.40 29.42 9.89
N SER A 538 53.11 30.41 10.43
CA SER A 538 52.71 31.80 10.46
C SER A 538 52.64 32.33 9.03
N PHE A 539 51.48 32.85 8.66
CA PHE A 539 51.33 33.86 7.62
C PHE A 539 52.36 34.96 7.84
N ASN A 540 53.15 35.28 6.82
CA ASN A 540 53.51 36.65 6.43
C ASN A 540 54.45 36.65 5.22
N GLN A 541 54.19 37.63 4.33
CA GLN A 541 55.00 38.07 3.18
C GLN A 541 54.70 37.42 1.82
N MET A 542 53.52 37.72 1.27
CA MET A 542 53.39 37.99 -0.17
C MET A 542 53.63 39.49 -0.41
N PRO A 543 54.44 39.89 -1.41
CA PRO A 543 54.50 41.29 -1.84
C PRO A 543 53.23 41.64 -2.67
N PRO A 544 52.71 42.88 -2.56
CA PRO A 544 51.50 43.28 -3.28
C PRO A 544 51.79 43.53 -4.78
N PRO A 545 50.78 43.39 -5.66
CA PRO A 545 50.91 43.71 -7.07
C PRO A 545 50.96 45.23 -7.27
N ALA A 546 51.92 45.69 -8.08
CA ALA A 546 51.98 47.06 -8.55
C ALA A 546 50.88 47.30 -9.60
N TYR A 547 49.92 48.15 -9.25
CA TYR A 547 49.06 48.86 -10.20
C TYR A 547 49.52 50.32 -10.23
N GLY A 548 49.78 50.86 -11.42
CA GLY A 548 50.15 52.27 -11.59
C GLY A 548 50.44 52.64 -13.04
N GLN A 549 49.41 53.19 -13.69
CA GLN A 549 49.29 53.75 -15.05
C GLN A 549 50.43 54.65 -15.55
N SER A 550 50.74 54.52 -16.85
CA SER A 550 50.62 55.59 -17.85
C SER A 550 50.48 54.99 -19.24
#